data_AF-A0A6L9XVY6-F1
#
_entry.id   AF-A0A6L9XVY6-F1
#
_cell.length_a   1.000
_cell.length_b   1.000
_cell.length_c   1.000
_cell.angle_alpha   90.00
_cell.angle_beta   90.00
_cell.angle_gamma   90.00
#
_symmetry.space_group_name_H-M   'P 1'
#
loop_
_entity.id
_entity.type
_entity.pdbx_description
1 polymer ?
#
loop_
_entity_poly.entity_id
_entity_poly.type
_entity_poly.pdbx_seq_one_letter_code
_entity_poly.pdbx_strand_id
1 'polypeptide(L)' 'MTTDASDVEKARADLAATLEAIEDKLNLPKQARLAVDRARRRVQGLRENPTALVAVAAVAAVLIGGAVWLIVRVARK' A
#
# COMPACT_ATOMS: atom_id res chain seq x y z
N MET A 1 23.03 22.10 -26.85
CA MET A 1 21.82 21.24 -26.91
C MET A 1 20.72 22.01 -26.21
N THR A 2 19.94 22.78 -26.97
CA THR A 2 18.80 23.52 -26.43
C THR A 2 17.68 22.49 -26.28
N THR A 3 17.32 22.14 -25.05
CA THR A 3 16.16 21.29 -24.81
C THR A 3 14.96 22.00 -25.41
N ASP A 4 14.40 21.42 -26.46
CA ASP A 4 13.23 21.98 -27.11
C ASP A 4 12.01 21.77 -26.20
N ALA A 5 11.01 22.63 -26.30
CA ALA A 5 9.78 22.47 -25.52
C ALA A 5 9.15 21.07 -25.73
N SER A 6 9.33 20.49 -26.93
CA SER A 6 8.89 19.14 -27.25
C SER A 6 9.62 18.02 -26.50
N ASP A 7 10.90 18.21 -26.15
CA ASP A 7 11.67 17.24 -25.36
C ASP A 7 11.23 17.25 -23.89
N VAL A 8 10.89 18.42 -23.36
CA VAL A 8 10.34 18.56 -22.01
C VAL A 8 8.97 17.89 -21.91
N GLU A 9 8.10 18.06 -22.92
CA GLU A 9 6.77 17.47 -22.93
C GLU A 9 6.83 15.93 -23.03
N LYS A 10 7.74 15.39 -23.83
CA LYS A 10 8.01 13.94 -23.89
C LYS A 10 8.50 13.39 -22.57
N ALA A 11 9.43 14.08 -21.91
CA ALA A 11 9.93 13.64 -20.61
C ALA A 11 8.81 13.60 -19.54
N ARG A 12 7.89 14.57 -19.58
CA ARG A 12 6.70 14.58 -18.69
C ARG A 12 5.74 13.44 -19.01
N ALA A 13 5.50 13.16 -20.30
CA ALA A 13 4.65 12.06 -20.73
C ALA A 13 5.22 10.69 -20.31
N ASP A 14 6.53 10.47 -20.43
CA ASP A 14 7.19 9.23 -20.01
C ASP A 14 7.15 9.03 -18.48
N LEU A 15 7.31 10.11 -17.71
CA LEU A 15 7.14 10.08 -16.25
C LEU A 15 5.70 9.76 -15.85
N ALA A 16 4.71 10.38 -16.50
CA ALA A 16 3.29 10.10 -16.26
C ALA A 16 2.94 8.64 -16.61
N ALA A 17 3.41 8.13 -17.74
CA ALA A 17 3.21 6.75 -18.16
C ALA A 17 3.85 5.76 -17.19
N THR A 18 5.05 6.09 -16.67
CA THR A 18 5.72 5.26 -15.66
C THR A 18 4.95 5.28 -14.33
N LEU A 19 4.41 6.44 -13.92
CA LEU A 19 3.63 6.57 -12.70
C LEU A 19 2.31 5.79 -12.80
N GLU A 20 1.64 5.87 -13.94
CA GLU A 20 0.41 5.14 -14.21
C GLU A 20 0.66 3.63 -14.29
N ALA A 21 1.79 3.21 -14.88
CA ALA A 21 2.21 1.81 -14.83
C ALA A 21 2.54 1.36 -13.39
N ILE A 22 3.11 2.22 -12.55
CA ILE A 22 3.30 1.94 -11.13
C ILE A 22 1.94 1.84 -10.43
N GLU A 23 0.99 2.73 -10.69
CA GLU A 23 -0.37 2.70 -10.12
C GLU A 23 -1.11 1.42 -10.53
N ASP A 24 -0.97 1.00 -11.78
CA ASP A 24 -1.64 -0.18 -12.31
C ASP A 24 -0.99 -1.48 -11.78
N LYS A 25 0.34 -1.50 -11.62
CA LYS A 25 1.06 -2.59 -10.95
C LYS A 25 0.85 -2.59 -9.43
N LEU A 26 0.68 -1.42 -8.82
CA LEU A 26 0.16 -1.23 -7.47
C LEU A 26 -1.37 -1.14 -7.49
N ASN A 27 -2.04 -2.08 -8.14
CA ASN A 27 -3.47 -2.40 -7.89
C ASN A 27 -3.77 -2.78 -6.40
N LEU A 28 -2.88 -2.45 -5.48
CA LEU A 28 -3.01 -2.45 -4.03
C LEU A 28 -4.32 -1.85 -3.52
N PRO A 29 -4.90 -0.73 -4.01
CA PRO A 29 -6.14 -0.25 -3.40
C PRO A 29 -7.30 -1.24 -3.65
N LYS A 30 -7.39 -1.82 -4.85
CA LYS A 30 -8.39 -2.86 -5.16
C LYS A 30 -8.10 -4.16 -4.41
N GLN A 31 -6.83 -4.58 -4.36
CA GLN A 31 -6.42 -5.79 -3.66
C GLN A 31 -6.56 -5.66 -2.13
N ALA A 32 -6.30 -4.48 -1.57
CA ALA A 32 -6.46 -4.15 -0.17
C ALA A 32 -7.94 -4.13 0.22
N ARG A 33 -8.83 -3.52 -0.59
CA ARG A 33 -10.28 -3.60 -0.38
C ARG A 33 -10.77 -5.05 -0.34
N LEU A 34 -10.36 -5.86 -1.32
CA LEU A 34 -10.69 -7.30 -1.35
C LEU A 34 -10.10 -8.06 -0.14
N ALA A 35 -8.89 -7.73 0.29
CA ALA A 35 -8.27 -8.31 1.48
C ALA A 35 -9.01 -7.93 2.77
N VAL A 36 -9.43 -6.68 2.90
CA VAL A 36 -10.25 -6.17 4.02
C VAL A 36 -11.59 -6.88 4.05
N ASP A 37 -12.28 -7.03 2.91
CA ASP A 37 -13.56 -7.75 2.85
C ASP A 37 -13.42 -9.22 3.27
N ARG A 38 -12.35 -9.89 2.82
CA ARG A 38 -12.03 -11.25 3.24
C ARG A 38 -11.70 -11.33 4.73
N ALA A 39 -10.97 -10.36 5.28
CA ALA A 39 -10.67 -10.29 6.71
C ALA A 39 -11.95 -10.10 7.51
N ARG A 40 -12.85 -9.21 7.07
CA ARG A 40 -14.14 -8.94 7.73
C ARG A 40 -15.02 -10.20 7.83
N ARG A 41 -15.08 -11.01 6.77
CA ARG A 41 -15.77 -12.31 6.77
C ARG A 41 -15.13 -13.31 7.74
N ARG A 42 -13.79 -13.38 7.80
CA ARG A 42 -13.08 -14.24 8.76
C ARG A 42 -13.33 -13.81 10.20
N VAL A 43 -13.30 -12.52 10.48
CA VAL A 43 -13.59 -11.95 11.82
C VAL A 43 -15.01 -12.29 12.27
N GLN A 44 -16.00 -12.30 11.37
CA GLN A 44 -17.36 -12.72 11.71
C GLN A 44 -17.43 -14.19 12.15
N GLY A 45 -16.66 -15.08 11.53
CA GLY A 45 -16.57 -16.49 11.95
C GLY A 45 -15.77 -16.70 13.23
N LEU A 46 -14.87 -15.78 13.59
CA LEU A 46 -14.07 -15.84 14.82
C LEU A 46 -14.78 -15.23 16.05
N ARG A 47 -16.02 -14.73 15.91
CA ARG A 47 -16.77 -14.11 17.00
C ARG A 47 -16.95 -15.01 18.23
N GLU A 48 -16.88 -16.32 18.03
CA GLU A 48 -16.97 -17.33 19.09
C GLU A 48 -15.70 -17.38 19.96
N ASN A 49 -14.57 -16.85 19.49
CA ASN A 49 -13.27 -16.87 20.19
C ASN A 49 -12.65 -15.46 20.26
N PRO A 50 -13.11 -14.59 21.18
CA PRO A 50 -12.67 -13.20 21.28
C PRO A 50 -11.17 -13.06 21.56
N THR A 51 -10.57 -13.99 22.30
CA THR A 51 -9.14 -14.02 22.61
C THR A 51 -8.27 -14.21 21.37
N ALA A 52 -8.65 -15.10 20.46
CA ALA A 52 -7.93 -15.33 19.21
C ALA A 52 -7.96 -14.09 18.31
N LEU A 53 -9.11 -13.40 18.28
CA LEU A 53 -9.30 -12.14 17.56
C LEU A 53 -8.35 -11.05 18.05
N VAL A 54 -8.26 -10.86 19.36
CA VAL A 54 -7.37 -9.87 19.98
C VAL A 54 -5.91 -10.18 19.68
N ALA A 55 -5.50 -11.45 19.77
CA ALA A 55 -4.13 -11.87 19.46
C ALA A 55 -3.73 -11.56 18.01
N VAL A 56 -4.60 -11.90 17.03
CA VAL A 56 -4.34 -11.62 15.61
C VAL A 56 -4.29 -10.11 15.36
N ALA A 57 -5.21 -9.34 15.95
CA ALA A 57 -5.24 -7.89 15.81
C ALA A 57 -3.97 -7.23 16.38
N ALA A 58 -3.50 -7.68 17.54
CA ALA A 58 -2.28 -7.18 18.16
C ALA A 58 -1.05 -7.43 17.28
N VAL A 59 -0.90 -8.64 16.73
CA VAL A 59 0.20 -8.97 15.81
C VAL A 59 0.13 -8.09 14.56
N ALA A 60 -1.04 -7.92 13.97
CA ALA A 60 -1.22 -7.06 12.80
C ALA A 60 -0.84 -5.59 13.10
N ALA A 61 -1.26 -5.07 14.25
CA ALA A 61 -0.93 -3.72 14.67
C ALA A 61 0.58 -3.51 14.84
N VAL A 62 1.29 -4.46 15.45
CA VAL A 62 2.75 -4.41 15.59
C VAL A 62 3.44 -4.44 14.23
N LEU A 63 2.98 -5.28 13.31
CA LEU A 63 3.56 -5.36 11.97
C LEU A 63 3.37 -4.04 11.19
N ILE A 64 2.16 -3.49 11.20
CA ILE A 64 1.85 -2.23 10.51
C ILE A 64 2.63 -1.07 11.15
N GLY A 65 2.60 -0.96 12.48
CA GLY A 65 3.32 0.07 13.23
C GLY A 65 4.84 -0.02 13.02
N GLY A 66 5.39 -1.22 13.05
CA GLY A 66 6.81 -1.49 12.80
C GLY A 66 7.23 -1.13 11.36
N ALA A 67 6.40 -1.47 10.37
CA ALA A 67 6.64 -1.10 8.98
C ALA A 67 6.64 0.42 8.77
N VAL A 68 5.63 1.13 9.29
CA VAL A 68 5.55 2.59 9.20
C VAL A 68 6.74 3.24 9.92
N TRP A 69 7.07 2.77 11.13
CA TRP A 69 8.24 3.26 11.87
C TRP A 69 9.53 3.08 11.08
N LEU A 70 9.76 1.92 10.45
CA LEU A 70 10.93 1.66 9.62
C LEU A 70 11.00 2.61 8.42
N ILE A 71 9.90 2.78 7.69
CA ILE A 71 9.84 3.70 6.54
C ILE A 71 10.22 5.11 6.97
N VAL A 72 9.59 5.60 8.05
CA VAL A 72 9.84 6.93 8.59
C VAL A 72 11.27 7.05 9.13
N ARG A 73 11.83 5.99 9.73
CA ARG A 73 13.19 5.95 10.25
C ARG A 73 14.23 6.00 9.14
N VAL A 74 13.94 5.36 8.00
CA VAL A 74 14.77 5.39 6.78
C VAL A 74 14.68 6.75 6.11
N ALA A 75 13.47 7.31 5.96
CA ALA A 75 13.27 8.62 5.34
C ALA A 75 13.87 9.79 6.14
N ARG A 76 14.04 9.63 7.45
CA ARG A 76 14.69 10.61 8.34
C ARG A 76 16.23 10.51 8.37
N LYS A 77 16.83 9.54 7.66
CA LYS A 77 18.27 9.30 7.64
C LYS A 77 18.85 9.72 6.31
#